data_AF-A0A960Z480-F1
#
_entry.id   AF-A0A960Z480-F1
#
_cell.length_a   1.000
_cell.length_b   1.000
_cell.length_c   1.000
_cell.angle_alpha   90.00
_cell.angle_beta   90.00
_cell.angle_gamma   90.00
#
_symmetry.space_group_name_H-M   'P 1'
#
loop_
_entity.id
_entity.type
_entity.pdbx_description
1 polymer ?
#
loop_
_entity_poly.entity_id
_entity_poly.type
_entity_poly.pdbx_seq_one_letter_code
_entity_poly.pdbx_strand_id
1 'polypeptide(L)'
;MRKEISRRVVNERIIGSSNPMARWGRDSKQSCFGAFSGFFFGILIFFLTFMLPFSAARTEKDSKDISKLEVMDVKDAAGFSGKALLQGIAEPVDRLQVPRGSASDIIAFRYTVEKYETRIEEHDETHTEVRNGKDVEVTERVQEEVTEWVTDDDRSREEWSDVRFGHLLLESGAAGPKFDIPWQEIFREGDENTKLRETVEIKQGGQQCLLAIEMKDGNVVAEPDFFRLTDKQKDQLVSTMNSEEEGSRWMKIAFSVILWTIAFNLILGPAMLLFNIFPVKQVGGCARGIVTLLAFIAACVTTFITYVLTKFWWVIVLLIVGLAVFMIVKAMSPGKAEPDMNLDDDPDPDPERPAAG
;
A
#
# COMPACT_ATOMS: atom_id res chain seq x y z
N MET A 1 -21.30 21.04 -10.14
CA MET A 1 -21.38 22.44 -9.64
C MET A 1 -21.86 22.38 -8.20
N ARG A 2 -21.31 23.20 -7.28
CA ARG A 2 -21.73 23.25 -5.87
C ARG A 2 -22.41 24.59 -5.58
N LYS A 3 -23.56 24.58 -4.92
CA LYS A 3 -24.28 25.79 -4.53
C LYS A 3 -24.82 25.63 -3.10
N GLU A 4 -24.39 26.49 -2.19
CA GLU A 4 -24.91 26.52 -0.81
C GLU A 4 -26.41 26.88 -0.83
N ILE A 5 -27.26 26.00 -0.29
CA ILE A 5 -28.71 26.20 -0.18
C ILE A 5 -29.04 26.84 1.16
N SER A 6 -28.51 26.25 2.24
CA SER A 6 -28.78 26.71 3.59
C SER A 6 -27.63 26.38 4.54
N ARG A 7 -27.50 27.22 5.56
CA ARG A 7 -26.56 27.08 6.65
C ARG A 7 -27.35 27.31 7.93
N ARG A 8 -27.37 26.32 8.82
CA ARG A 8 -28.05 26.43 10.11
C ARG A 8 -27.17 25.92 11.22
N VAL A 9 -27.22 26.61 12.36
CA VAL A 9 -26.57 26.14 13.58
C VAL A 9 -27.34 24.95 14.11
N VAL A 10 -26.70 23.78 14.17
CA VAL A 10 -27.31 22.53 14.67
C VAL A 10 -26.90 22.27 16.11
N ASN A 11 -25.69 22.68 16.49
CA ASN A 11 -25.22 22.53 17.84
C ASN A 11 -24.43 23.77 18.27
N GLU A 12 -24.74 24.27 19.46
CA GLU A 12 -23.91 25.25 20.14
C GLU A 12 -23.44 24.61 21.44
N ARG A 13 -22.14 24.38 21.54
CA ARG A 13 -21.54 23.88 22.77
C ARG A 13 -20.65 24.96 23.36
N ILE A 14 -20.98 25.40 24.57
CA ILE A 14 -20.07 26.24 25.34
C ILE A 14 -18.88 25.35 25.71
N ILE A 15 -17.75 25.55 25.04
CA ILE A 15 -16.55 24.77 25.30
C ILE A 15 -15.97 25.24 26.64
N GLY A 16 -15.97 26.56 26.89
CA GLY A 16 -15.70 27.15 28.20
C GLY A 16 -15.48 28.66 28.17
N SER A 17 -14.92 29.21 29.24
CA SER A 17 -14.55 30.64 29.27
C SER A 17 -13.49 30.92 28.19
N SER A 18 -13.64 32.04 27.47
CA SER A 18 -12.64 32.52 26.52
C SER A 18 -11.40 33.11 27.22
N ASN A 19 -11.34 33.01 28.56
CA ASN A 19 -10.18 33.39 29.34
C ASN A 19 -9.01 32.43 29.02
N PRO A 20 -7.86 32.91 28.54
CA PRO A 20 -6.76 32.08 28.05
C PRO A 20 -6.29 30.98 29.00
N MET A 21 -6.33 31.22 30.32
CA MET A 21 -5.92 30.23 31.33
C MET A 21 -6.93 29.10 31.53
N ALA A 22 -8.23 29.38 31.46
CA ALA A 22 -9.28 28.36 31.60
C ALA A 22 -9.38 27.46 30.36
N ARG A 23 -9.06 28.00 29.18
CA ARG A 23 -8.93 27.25 27.92
C ARG A 23 -7.76 26.26 27.99
N TRP A 24 -6.60 26.69 28.49
CA TRP A 24 -5.39 25.86 28.64
C TRP A 24 -5.60 24.62 29.54
N GLY A 25 -6.29 24.76 30.69
CA GLY A 25 -6.50 23.66 31.62
C GLY A 25 -7.45 22.55 31.14
N ARG A 26 -8.38 22.88 30.23
CA ARG A 26 -9.38 21.94 29.68
C ARG A 26 -8.82 21.19 28.47
N ASP A 27 -8.12 21.90 27.59
CA ASP A 27 -7.39 21.29 26.47
C ASP A 27 -6.36 20.28 26.99
N SER A 28 -5.72 20.55 28.14
CA SER A 28 -4.71 19.67 28.74
C SER A 28 -5.27 18.30 29.19
N LYS A 29 -6.48 18.23 29.79
CA LYS A 29 -7.03 16.96 30.30
C LYS A 29 -7.57 16.05 29.18
N GLN A 30 -8.28 16.61 28.20
CA GLN A 30 -8.70 15.85 27.00
C GLN A 30 -7.49 15.45 26.14
N SER A 31 -6.46 16.31 26.05
CA SER A 31 -5.23 15.98 25.35
C SER A 31 -4.44 14.87 26.03
N CYS A 32 -4.43 14.77 27.36
CA CYS A 32 -3.73 13.67 28.05
C CYS A 32 -4.35 12.30 27.76
N PHE A 33 -5.67 12.13 27.91
CA PHE A 33 -6.32 10.84 27.64
C PHE A 33 -6.24 10.47 26.16
N GLY A 34 -6.38 11.44 25.26
CA GLY A 34 -6.18 11.25 23.82
C GLY A 34 -4.73 10.95 23.44
N ALA A 35 -3.74 11.50 24.16
CA ALA A 35 -2.33 11.22 23.91
C ALA A 35 -1.93 9.81 24.35
N PHE A 36 -2.46 9.30 25.47
CA PHE A 36 -2.19 7.93 25.90
C PHE A 36 -2.86 6.89 25.00
N SER A 37 -4.12 7.09 24.60
CA SER A 37 -4.75 6.20 23.62
C SER A 37 -4.05 6.26 22.26
N GLY A 38 -3.66 7.47 21.83
CA GLY A 38 -2.84 7.70 20.64
C GLY A 38 -1.51 6.95 20.68
N PHE A 39 -0.81 6.94 21.82
CA PHE A 39 0.44 6.21 21.99
C PHE A 39 0.28 4.70 21.76
N PHE A 40 -0.70 4.05 22.39
CA PHE A 40 -0.95 2.62 22.18
C PHE A 40 -1.36 2.30 20.75
N PHE A 41 -2.19 3.14 20.13
CA PHE A 41 -2.55 3.02 18.73
C PHE A 41 -1.33 3.20 17.82
N GLY A 42 -0.42 4.11 18.17
CA GLY A 42 0.86 4.32 17.49
C GLY A 42 1.75 3.07 17.53
N ILE A 43 1.81 2.37 18.67
CA ILE A 43 2.52 1.08 18.79
C ILE A 43 1.87 0.01 17.90
N LEU A 44 0.54 -0.06 17.85
CA LEU A 44 -0.15 -1.02 16.98
C LEU A 44 0.17 -0.75 15.50
N ILE A 45 0.09 0.51 15.06
CA ILE A 45 0.45 0.92 13.70
C ILE A 45 1.92 0.61 13.42
N PHE A 46 2.81 0.86 14.38
CA PHE A 46 4.25 0.57 14.26
C PHE A 46 4.49 -0.88 13.83
N PHE A 47 3.84 -1.86 14.47
CA PHE A 47 3.96 -3.28 14.08
C PHE A 47 3.31 -3.58 12.73
N LEU A 48 2.12 -3.04 12.46
CA LEU A 48 1.44 -3.24 11.16
C LEU A 48 2.29 -2.70 10.00
N THR A 49 3.03 -1.62 10.23
CA THR A 49 3.81 -0.95 9.19
C THR A 49 4.99 -1.79 8.71
N PHE A 50 5.51 -2.73 9.51
CA PHE A 50 6.54 -3.68 9.07
C PHE A 50 6.05 -4.66 8.00
N MET A 51 4.75 -4.99 7.99
CA MET A 51 4.20 -5.97 7.05
C MET A 51 4.20 -5.45 5.61
N LEU A 52 4.12 -4.13 5.41
CA LEU A 52 4.05 -3.52 4.08
C LEU A 52 5.37 -3.61 3.30
N PRO A 53 6.54 -3.17 3.82
CA PRO A 53 7.82 -3.39 3.16
C PRO A 53 8.12 -4.88 2.97
N PHE A 54 7.68 -5.72 3.92
CA PHE A 54 7.85 -7.16 3.82
C PHE A 54 7.07 -7.75 2.65
N SER A 55 5.78 -7.43 2.53
CA SER A 55 4.95 -7.77 1.36
C SER A 55 5.50 -7.18 0.07
N ALA A 56 6.00 -5.95 0.09
CA ALA A 56 6.60 -5.28 -1.06
C ALA A 56 7.89 -5.98 -1.55
N ALA A 57 8.70 -6.51 -0.64
CA ALA A 57 9.91 -7.26 -0.97
C ALA A 57 9.61 -8.69 -1.43
N ARG A 58 8.49 -9.28 -1.00
CA ARG A 58 8.03 -10.63 -1.37
C ARG A 58 7.05 -10.68 -2.53
N THR A 59 6.69 -9.54 -3.12
CA THR A 59 5.83 -9.53 -4.30
C THR A 59 6.56 -10.34 -5.38
N GLU A 60 5.95 -11.46 -5.78
CA GLU A 60 6.50 -12.33 -6.82
C GLU A 60 6.63 -11.53 -8.11
N LYS A 61 7.67 -11.85 -8.88
CA LYS A 61 7.98 -11.13 -10.12
C LYS A 61 7.42 -11.90 -11.29
N ASP A 62 6.10 -11.84 -11.45
CA ASP A 62 5.39 -12.51 -12.53
C ASP A 62 5.97 -12.09 -13.89
N SER A 63 6.35 -10.81 -14.03
CA SER A 63 7.08 -10.25 -15.18
C SER A 63 8.35 -11.03 -15.51
N LYS A 64 9.14 -11.41 -14.50
CA LYS A 64 10.36 -12.19 -14.68
C LYS A 64 10.06 -13.61 -15.11
N ASP A 65 9.00 -14.21 -14.60
CA ASP A 65 8.64 -15.57 -14.98
C ASP A 65 8.06 -15.61 -16.39
N ILE A 66 7.18 -14.68 -16.74
CA ILE A 66 6.64 -14.48 -18.10
C ILE A 66 7.75 -14.18 -19.11
N SER A 67 8.78 -13.41 -18.73
CA SER A 67 9.92 -13.13 -19.63
C SER A 67 10.66 -14.39 -20.08
N LYS A 68 10.68 -15.43 -19.24
CA LYS A 68 11.35 -16.71 -19.55
C LYS A 68 10.47 -17.67 -20.35
N LEU A 69 9.16 -17.44 -20.38
CA LEU A 69 8.24 -18.33 -21.09
C LEU A 69 8.43 -18.21 -22.58
N GLU A 70 8.45 -19.34 -23.26
CA GLU A 70 8.45 -19.38 -24.71
C GLU A 70 7.05 -19.01 -25.23
N VAL A 71 7.02 -18.25 -26.33
CA VAL A 71 5.76 -17.96 -27.03
C VAL A 71 5.49 -19.14 -27.95
N MET A 72 4.37 -19.82 -27.72
CA MET A 72 3.95 -21.00 -28.48
C MET A 72 2.68 -20.65 -29.26
N ASP A 73 2.51 -21.18 -30.47
CA ASP A 73 1.23 -21.08 -31.17
C ASP A 73 0.19 -21.91 -30.41
N VAL A 74 -1.03 -21.39 -30.26
CA VAL A 74 -2.12 -22.09 -29.59
C VAL A 74 -2.41 -23.48 -30.20
N LYS A 75 -2.07 -23.71 -31.46
CA LYS A 75 -2.20 -25.02 -32.13
C LYS A 75 -1.25 -26.07 -31.55
N ASP A 76 -0.09 -25.65 -31.06
CA ASP A 76 0.94 -26.53 -30.52
C ASP A 76 0.76 -26.80 -29.02
N ALA A 77 -0.19 -26.13 -28.37
CA ALA A 77 -0.47 -26.25 -26.94
C ALA A 77 -1.13 -27.58 -26.54
N ALA A 78 -1.54 -28.41 -27.51
CA ALA A 78 -2.18 -29.70 -27.26
C ALA A 78 -1.24 -30.65 -26.51
N GLY A 79 -1.64 -31.04 -25.29
CA GLY A 79 -0.83 -31.92 -24.42
C GLY A 79 0.31 -31.22 -23.67
N PHE A 80 0.43 -29.89 -23.78
CA PHE A 80 1.39 -29.14 -22.98
C PHE A 80 0.97 -29.08 -21.50
N SER A 81 1.96 -29.15 -20.61
CA SER A 81 1.80 -29.03 -19.16
C SER A 81 2.85 -28.06 -18.62
N GLY A 82 2.40 -27.05 -17.88
CA GLY A 82 3.21 -25.98 -17.31
C GLY A 82 2.72 -24.58 -17.68
N LYS A 83 3.51 -23.56 -17.35
CA LYS A 83 3.24 -22.16 -17.71
C LYS A 83 3.71 -21.87 -19.13
N ALA A 84 2.88 -21.22 -19.94
CA ALA A 84 3.21 -20.83 -21.31
C ALA A 84 2.58 -19.48 -21.70
N LEU A 85 3.14 -18.87 -22.75
CA LEU A 85 2.53 -17.76 -23.46
C LEU A 85 1.99 -18.30 -24.78
N LEU A 86 0.67 -18.40 -24.91
CA LEU A 86 0.05 -18.85 -26.15
C LEU A 86 -0.27 -17.67 -27.06
N GLN A 87 0.13 -17.76 -28.32
CA GLN A 87 -0.22 -16.80 -29.36
C GLN A 87 -1.33 -17.36 -30.23
N GLY A 88 -2.36 -16.55 -30.49
CA GLY A 88 -3.54 -16.99 -31.20
C GLY A 88 -4.55 -15.86 -31.40
N ILE A 89 -5.68 -16.19 -32.02
CA ILE A 89 -6.80 -15.26 -32.21
C ILE A 89 -7.84 -15.55 -31.13
N ALA A 90 -8.27 -14.51 -30.44
CA ALA A 90 -9.34 -14.59 -29.45
C ALA A 90 -10.70 -14.35 -30.14
N GLU A 91 -11.50 -15.39 -30.30
CA GLU A 91 -12.80 -15.33 -30.96
C GLU A 91 -13.91 -15.50 -29.92
N PRO A 92 -14.92 -14.62 -29.86
CA PRO A 92 -16.06 -14.87 -28.98
C PRO A 92 -16.85 -16.07 -29.49
N VAL A 93 -17.25 -16.95 -28.58
CA VAL A 93 -18.09 -18.12 -28.88
C VAL A 93 -19.51 -17.67 -29.18
N ASP A 94 -20.04 -16.81 -28.32
CA ASP A 94 -21.39 -16.27 -28.44
C ASP A 94 -21.37 -14.81 -28.87
N ARG A 95 -22.35 -14.45 -29.70
CA ARG A 95 -22.56 -13.06 -30.10
C ARG A 95 -23.24 -12.30 -28.96
N LEU A 96 -22.48 -11.46 -28.27
CA LEU A 96 -23.03 -10.52 -27.30
C LEU A 96 -23.94 -9.51 -28.01
N GLN A 97 -25.16 -9.35 -27.50
CA GLN A 97 -26.09 -8.33 -27.98
C GLN A 97 -25.82 -7.03 -27.24
N VAL A 98 -25.13 -6.11 -27.90
CA VAL A 98 -24.85 -4.80 -27.34
C VAL A 98 -26.10 -3.92 -27.39
N PRO A 99 -26.45 -3.20 -26.30
CA PRO A 99 -27.66 -2.36 -26.27
C PRO A 99 -27.69 -1.28 -27.36
N ARG A 100 -26.53 -0.71 -27.69
CA ARG A 100 -26.37 0.37 -28.68
C ARG A 100 -25.08 0.18 -29.46
N GLY A 101 -25.06 0.67 -30.69
CA GLY A 101 -23.93 0.54 -31.61
C GLY A 101 -23.90 -0.81 -32.33
N SER A 102 -22.91 -0.96 -33.21
CA SER A 102 -22.66 -2.21 -33.94
C SER A 102 -21.17 -2.48 -33.95
N ALA A 103 -20.77 -3.64 -33.45
CA ALA A 103 -19.42 -4.17 -33.60
C ALA A 103 -19.50 -5.69 -33.78
N SER A 104 -18.54 -6.25 -34.52
CA SER A 104 -18.37 -7.70 -34.62
C SER A 104 -17.34 -8.16 -33.58
N ASP A 105 -17.35 -9.47 -33.30
CA ASP A 105 -16.29 -10.15 -32.54
C ASP A 105 -16.08 -9.57 -31.13
N ILE A 106 -17.16 -9.22 -30.43
CA ILE A 106 -17.07 -8.61 -29.10
C ILE A 106 -16.84 -9.69 -28.04
N ILE A 107 -15.74 -9.56 -27.31
CA ILE A 107 -15.40 -10.43 -26.17
C ILE A 107 -16.06 -9.93 -24.89
N ALA A 108 -16.10 -8.62 -24.69
CA ALA A 108 -16.76 -7.99 -23.55
C ALA A 108 -17.34 -6.64 -23.94
N PHE A 109 -18.44 -6.24 -23.31
CA PHE A 109 -18.95 -4.88 -23.38
C PHE A 109 -19.26 -4.33 -22.00
N ARG A 110 -19.10 -3.03 -21.84
CA ARG A 110 -19.53 -2.26 -20.70
C ARG A 110 -20.53 -1.22 -21.17
N TYR A 111 -21.75 -1.30 -20.65
CA TYR A 111 -22.78 -0.30 -20.87
C TYR A 111 -22.95 0.51 -19.59
N THR A 112 -22.64 1.80 -19.66
CA THR A 112 -22.72 2.74 -18.55
C THR A 112 -23.82 3.76 -18.83
N VAL A 113 -24.78 3.85 -17.93
CA VAL A 113 -25.79 4.90 -17.94
C VAL A 113 -25.49 5.86 -16.80
N GLU A 114 -25.27 7.12 -17.11
CA GLU A 114 -25.09 8.18 -16.12
C GLU A 114 -26.33 9.09 -16.13
N LYS A 115 -26.84 9.41 -14.94
CA LYS A 115 -27.90 10.39 -14.72
C LYS A 115 -27.30 11.66 -14.15
N TYR A 116 -27.70 12.80 -14.70
CA TYR A 116 -27.35 14.09 -14.12
C TYR A 116 -28.27 14.36 -12.94
N GLU A 117 -27.81 13.99 -11.75
CA GLU A 117 -28.56 14.15 -10.52
C GLU A 117 -28.08 15.36 -9.74
N THR A 118 -29.05 16.06 -9.16
CA THR A 118 -28.80 17.05 -8.13
C THR A 118 -29.06 16.38 -6.79
N ARG A 119 -28.04 16.30 -5.95
CA ARG A 119 -28.16 15.78 -4.59
C ARG A 119 -27.87 16.91 -3.60
N ILE A 120 -28.57 16.89 -2.47
CA ILE A 120 -28.28 17.78 -1.35
C ILE A 120 -27.30 17.02 -0.46
N GLU A 121 -26.04 17.45 -0.46
CA GLU A 121 -25.07 16.97 0.51
C GLU A 121 -25.21 17.80 1.79
N GLU A 122 -25.37 17.12 2.92
CA GLU A 122 -25.26 17.76 4.24
C GLU A 122 -23.89 17.43 4.80
N HIS A 123 -23.10 18.45 5.10
CA HIS A 123 -21.89 18.29 5.90
C HIS A 123 -21.90 19.27 7.08
N ASP A 124 -21.33 18.81 8.19
CA ASP A 124 -21.24 19.61 9.41
C ASP A 124 -19.88 20.34 9.39
N GLU A 125 -19.93 21.67 9.28
CA GLU A 125 -18.77 22.54 9.47
C GLU A 125 -18.72 22.96 10.94
N THR A 126 -17.57 22.79 11.58
CA THR A 126 -17.38 23.21 12.98
C THR A 126 -16.36 24.32 13.03
N HIS A 127 -16.78 25.48 13.53
CA HIS A 127 -15.88 26.59 13.83
C HIS A 127 -16.11 27.12 15.25
N THR A 128 -15.12 27.86 15.75
CA THR A 128 -15.17 28.44 17.10
C THR A 128 -15.43 29.94 16.99
N GLU A 129 -16.50 30.40 17.62
CA GLU A 129 -16.82 31.83 17.75
C GLU A 129 -16.71 32.28 19.21
N VAL A 130 -16.33 33.54 19.43
CA VAL A 130 -16.30 34.15 20.76
C VAL A 130 -17.59 34.94 20.98
N ARG A 131 -18.47 34.45 21.88
CA ARG A 131 -19.70 35.15 22.27
C ARG A 131 -19.72 35.39 23.78
N ASN A 132 -19.89 36.65 24.20
CA ASN A 132 -19.99 37.05 25.61
C ASN A 132 -18.83 36.55 26.51
N GLY A 133 -17.59 36.57 26.01
CA GLY A 133 -16.42 36.12 26.78
C GLY A 133 -16.36 34.60 27.03
N LYS A 134 -17.06 33.82 26.19
CA LYS A 134 -17.01 32.37 26.16
C LYS A 134 -16.67 31.90 24.74
N ASP A 135 -15.85 30.86 24.65
CA ASP A 135 -15.62 30.16 23.39
C ASP A 135 -16.79 29.20 23.18
N VAL A 136 -17.50 29.38 22.07
CA VAL A 136 -18.64 28.55 21.68
C VAL A 136 -18.23 27.79 20.42
N GLU A 137 -18.28 26.46 20.50
CA GLU A 137 -18.21 25.60 19.32
C GLU A 137 -19.55 25.69 18.64
N VAL A 138 -19.55 26.24 17.43
CA VAL A 138 -20.74 26.30 16.58
C VAL A 138 -20.55 25.24 15.52
N THR A 139 -21.40 24.22 15.55
CA THR A 139 -21.50 23.24 14.47
C THR A 139 -22.64 23.69 13.57
N GLU A 140 -22.28 24.17 12.38
CA GLU A 140 -23.22 24.53 11.34
C GLU A 140 -23.39 23.36 10.39
N ARG A 141 -24.64 23.01 10.12
CA ARG A 141 -24.94 22.10 9.03
C ARG A 141 -25.11 22.92 7.77
N VAL A 142 -24.21 22.68 6.83
CA VAL A 142 -24.23 23.27 5.49
C VAL A 142 -24.93 22.28 4.57
N GLN A 143 -25.95 22.75 3.88
CA GLN A 143 -26.60 22.01 2.81
C GLN A 143 -26.11 22.55 1.48
N GLU A 144 -25.37 21.74 0.74
CA GLU A 144 -24.90 22.07 -0.60
C GLU A 144 -25.70 21.30 -1.65
N GLU A 145 -26.18 22.03 -2.65
CA GLU A 145 -26.67 21.45 -3.90
C GLU A 145 -25.46 21.04 -4.74
N VAL A 146 -25.20 19.73 -4.85
CA VAL A 146 -24.15 19.17 -5.69
C VAL A 146 -24.78 18.55 -6.92
N THR A 147 -24.38 19.06 -8.09
CA THR A 147 -24.81 18.50 -9.37
C THR A 147 -23.66 17.77 -10.06
N GLU A 148 -23.84 16.48 -10.30
CA GLU A 148 -22.85 15.58 -10.89
C GLU A 148 -23.51 14.47 -11.74
N TRP A 149 -22.70 13.84 -12.57
CA TRP A 149 -23.10 12.65 -13.31
C TRP A 149 -22.90 11.45 -12.38
N VAL A 150 -23.98 10.75 -12.06
CA VAL A 150 -23.97 9.57 -11.20
C VAL A 150 -24.30 8.36 -12.05
N THR A 151 -23.48 7.30 -11.94
CA THR A 151 -23.75 6.03 -12.60
C THR A 151 -25.03 5.40 -12.04
N ASP A 152 -25.94 5.03 -12.94
CA ASP A 152 -27.15 4.30 -12.64
C ASP A 152 -26.83 2.80 -12.65
N ASP A 153 -26.52 2.25 -11.48
CA ASP A 153 -26.10 0.86 -11.31
C ASP A 153 -27.18 -0.15 -11.75
N ASP A 154 -28.47 0.22 -11.71
CA ASP A 154 -29.57 -0.66 -12.14
C ASP A 154 -29.65 -0.81 -13.67
N ARG A 155 -29.20 0.21 -14.40
CA ARG A 155 -29.18 0.22 -15.87
C ARG A 155 -27.80 -0.10 -16.45
N SER A 156 -26.75 0.11 -15.68
CA SER A 156 -25.37 -0.16 -16.09
C SER A 156 -25.05 -1.63 -15.92
N ARG A 157 -24.36 -2.21 -16.91
CA ARG A 157 -23.96 -3.62 -16.85
C ARG A 157 -22.68 -3.87 -17.64
N GLU A 158 -21.92 -4.84 -17.17
CA GLU A 158 -20.75 -5.39 -17.85
C GLU A 158 -21.04 -6.86 -18.15
N GLU A 159 -20.92 -7.25 -19.41
CA GLU A 159 -21.10 -8.64 -19.84
C GLU A 159 -19.94 -9.05 -20.75
N TRP A 160 -19.63 -10.33 -20.72
CA TRP A 160 -18.53 -10.92 -21.47
C TRP A 160 -18.91 -12.30 -21.94
N SER A 161 -18.43 -12.66 -23.12
CA SER A 161 -18.69 -13.95 -23.76
C SER A 161 -17.60 -14.94 -23.42
N ASP A 162 -17.93 -16.21 -23.56
CA ASP A 162 -16.90 -17.24 -23.63
C ASP A 162 -15.99 -16.95 -24.81
N VAL A 163 -14.68 -17.10 -24.60
CA VAL A 163 -13.67 -16.80 -25.62
C VAL A 163 -13.03 -18.10 -26.06
N ARG A 164 -13.10 -18.37 -27.35
CA ARG A 164 -12.32 -19.42 -28.00
C ARG A 164 -10.94 -18.88 -28.35
N PHE A 165 -9.92 -19.57 -27.89
CA PHE A 165 -8.53 -19.30 -28.23
C PHE A 165 -7.95 -20.56 -28.86
N GLY A 166 -8.00 -20.64 -30.20
CA GLY A 166 -7.70 -21.87 -30.92
C GLY A 166 -8.65 -23.01 -30.52
N HIS A 167 -8.11 -24.06 -29.88
CA HIS A 167 -8.90 -25.17 -29.35
C HIS A 167 -9.30 -25.00 -27.88
N LEU A 168 -8.78 -23.98 -27.20
CA LEU A 168 -9.07 -23.69 -25.80
C LEU A 168 -10.37 -22.87 -25.69
N LEU A 169 -11.19 -23.21 -24.70
CA LEU A 169 -12.40 -22.47 -24.34
C LEU A 169 -12.16 -21.76 -23.00
N LEU A 170 -12.29 -20.44 -22.99
CA LEU A 170 -12.19 -19.61 -21.79
C LEU A 170 -13.62 -19.23 -21.38
N GLU A 171 -14.13 -19.83 -20.30
CA GLU A 171 -15.51 -19.65 -19.84
C GLU A 171 -15.71 -18.33 -19.08
N SER A 172 -16.87 -17.70 -19.29
CA SER A 172 -17.31 -16.41 -18.74
C SER A 172 -17.64 -16.39 -17.22
N GLY A 173 -17.15 -17.35 -16.45
CA GLY A 173 -17.43 -17.46 -15.00
C GLY A 173 -16.26 -17.89 -14.12
N ALA A 174 -15.18 -18.42 -14.68
CA ALA A 174 -14.02 -18.87 -13.92
C ALA A 174 -13.04 -17.70 -13.73
N ALA A 175 -13.04 -17.05 -12.55
CA ALA A 175 -12.06 -16.03 -12.11
C ALA A 175 -11.43 -15.23 -13.27
N GLY A 176 -12.28 -14.61 -14.09
CA GLY A 176 -12.06 -14.36 -15.52
C GLY A 176 -10.68 -13.83 -15.92
N PRO A 177 -10.26 -14.04 -17.19
CA PRO A 177 -9.00 -13.52 -17.66
C PRO A 177 -8.96 -12.03 -17.38
N LYS A 178 -7.85 -11.58 -16.79
CA LYS A 178 -7.55 -10.16 -16.80
C LYS A 178 -7.35 -9.79 -18.27
N PHE A 179 -8.40 -9.27 -18.90
CA PHE A 179 -8.35 -8.77 -20.26
C PHE A 179 -7.60 -7.45 -20.25
N ASP A 180 -6.31 -7.50 -20.56
CA ASP A 180 -5.48 -6.32 -20.83
C ASP A 180 -5.56 -5.99 -22.32
N ILE A 181 -6.81 -5.82 -22.77
CA ILE A 181 -7.21 -5.27 -24.07
C ILE A 181 -7.92 -3.95 -23.73
N PRO A 182 -7.53 -2.83 -24.34
CA PRO A 182 -8.14 -1.54 -24.05
C PRO A 182 -9.62 -1.54 -24.38
N TRP A 183 -10.40 -0.84 -23.55
CA TRP A 183 -11.79 -0.54 -23.86
C TRP A 183 -11.85 0.44 -25.02
N GLN A 184 -12.69 0.14 -26.01
CA GLN A 184 -12.97 1.01 -27.15
C GLN A 184 -14.40 1.55 -27.03
N GLU A 185 -14.54 2.87 -26.92
CA GLU A 185 -15.84 3.54 -26.98
C GLU A 185 -16.39 3.42 -28.40
N ILE A 186 -17.55 2.76 -28.55
CA ILE A 186 -18.25 2.64 -29.84
C ILE A 186 -19.51 3.47 -29.92
N PHE A 187 -20.01 3.92 -28.77
CA PHE A 187 -21.19 4.74 -28.69
C PHE A 187 -21.13 5.61 -27.44
N ARG A 188 -21.40 6.90 -27.64
CA ARG A 188 -21.61 7.85 -26.55
C ARG A 188 -22.67 8.84 -26.98
N GLU A 189 -23.77 8.87 -26.26
CA GLU A 189 -24.84 9.83 -26.47
C GLU A 189 -25.15 10.50 -25.13
N GLY A 190 -25.06 11.82 -25.11
CA GLY A 190 -25.51 12.64 -23.99
C GLY A 190 -26.65 13.50 -24.46
N ASP A 191 -27.80 13.37 -23.80
CA ASP A 191 -28.93 14.26 -24.05
C ASP A 191 -29.10 15.19 -22.86
N GLU A 192 -28.79 16.46 -23.08
CA GLU A 192 -28.90 17.53 -22.08
C GLU A 192 -30.35 17.72 -21.61
N ASN A 193 -31.34 17.41 -22.45
CA ASN A 193 -32.75 17.54 -22.09
C ASN A 193 -33.20 16.42 -21.16
N THR A 194 -32.81 15.18 -21.44
CA THR A 194 -33.13 14.04 -20.58
C THR A 194 -32.20 13.91 -19.38
N LYS A 195 -31.09 14.69 -19.34
CA LYS A 195 -30.07 14.58 -18.29
C LYS A 195 -29.50 13.16 -18.19
N LEU A 196 -29.46 12.46 -19.32
CA LEU A 196 -28.95 11.10 -19.44
C LEU A 196 -27.73 11.09 -20.33
N ARG A 197 -26.74 10.30 -19.93
CA ARG A 197 -25.61 9.94 -20.76
C ARG A 197 -25.50 8.43 -20.82
N GLU A 198 -25.44 7.90 -22.03
CA GLU A 198 -25.23 6.47 -22.26
C GLU A 198 -23.88 6.31 -22.96
N THR A 199 -23.06 5.41 -22.44
CA THR A 199 -21.74 5.07 -23.01
C THR A 199 -21.65 3.57 -23.18
N VAL A 200 -21.23 3.13 -24.35
CA VAL A 200 -20.91 1.73 -24.64
C VAL A 200 -19.44 1.61 -24.99
N GLU A 201 -18.74 0.82 -24.22
CA GLU A 201 -17.36 0.43 -24.45
C GLU A 201 -17.30 -1.06 -24.75
N ILE A 202 -16.40 -1.47 -25.64
CA ILE A 202 -16.20 -2.89 -25.98
C ILE A 202 -14.72 -3.28 -25.88
N LYS A 203 -14.48 -4.57 -25.67
CA LYS A 203 -13.21 -5.23 -25.96
C LYS A 203 -13.38 -6.08 -27.21
N GLN A 204 -12.70 -5.68 -28.28
CA GLN A 204 -12.79 -6.37 -29.56
C GLN A 204 -11.88 -7.61 -29.57
N GLY A 205 -12.44 -8.72 -30.02
CA GLY A 205 -11.76 -9.95 -30.39
C GLY A 205 -11.39 -9.97 -31.86
N GLY A 206 -11.15 -11.16 -32.41
CA GLY A 206 -10.73 -11.36 -33.80
C GLY A 206 -9.31 -10.85 -34.10
N GLN A 207 -8.61 -10.30 -33.10
CA GLN A 207 -7.23 -9.87 -33.20
C GLN A 207 -6.26 -10.89 -32.61
N GLN A 208 -5.00 -10.81 -33.02
CA GLN A 208 -3.95 -11.65 -32.50
C GLN A 208 -3.60 -11.20 -31.08
N CYS A 209 -3.76 -12.11 -30.12
CA CYS A 209 -3.50 -11.86 -28.70
C CYS A 209 -2.42 -12.81 -28.19
N LEU A 210 -1.88 -12.47 -27.02
CA LEU A 210 -1.12 -13.35 -26.15
C LEU A 210 -1.96 -13.73 -24.94
N LEU A 211 -1.93 -15.01 -24.62
CA LEU A 211 -2.63 -15.62 -23.50
C LEU A 211 -1.59 -16.23 -22.55
N ALA A 212 -1.40 -15.61 -21.39
CA ALA A 212 -0.53 -16.11 -20.32
C ALA A 212 -1.34 -17.05 -19.43
N ILE A 213 -0.97 -18.34 -19.41
CA ILE A 213 -1.73 -19.38 -18.72
C ILE A 213 -0.84 -20.46 -18.15
N GLU A 214 -1.36 -21.18 -17.15
CA GLU A 214 -0.86 -22.48 -16.74
C GLU A 214 -1.76 -23.57 -17.32
N MET A 215 -1.15 -24.61 -17.88
CA MET A 215 -1.83 -25.74 -18.47
C MET A 215 -1.47 -27.03 -17.75
N LYS A 216 -2.40 -27.97 -17.73
CA LYS A 216 -2.16 -29.34 -17.29
C LYS A 216 -2.83 -30.32 -18.25
N ASP A 217 -2.01 -31.08 -18.95
CA ASP A 217 -2.39 -32.09 -19.93
C ASP A 217 -3.30 -31.51 -21.02
N GLY A 218 -2.98 -30.30 -21.50
CA GLY A 218 -3.77 -29.59 -22.51
C GLY A 218 -4.97 -28.80 -21.97
N ASN A 219 -5.30 -28.92 -20.69
CA ASN A 219 -6.41 -28.18 -20.07
C ASN A 219 -5.91 -26.92 -19.35
N VAL A 220 -6.69 -25.85 -19.40
CA VAL A 220 -6.36 -24.59 -18.71
C VAL A 220 -6.56 -24.78 -17.19
N VAL A 221 -5.50 -24.52 -16.42
CA VAL A 221 -5.58 -24.40 -14.96
C VAL A 221 -5.61 -22.91 -14.65
N ALA A 222 -6.79 -22.40 -14.34
CA ALA A 222 -6.97 -20.98 -14.04
C ALA A 222 -6.36 -20.63 -12.67
N GLU A 223 -5.10 -20.19 -12.65
CA GLU A 223 -4.55 -19.40 -11.54
C GLU A 223 -4.99 -17.92 -11.74
N PRO A 224 -5.80 -17.34 -10.83
CA PRO A 224 -6.37 -15.99 -11.03
C PRO A 224 -5.34 -14.88 -11.25
N ASP A 225 -4.14 -15.05 -10.73
CA ASP A 225 -3.08 -14.04 -10.82
C ASP A 225 -2.24 -14.17 -12.10
N PHE A 226 -2.15 -15.38 -12.67
CA PHE A 226 -1.34 -15.65 -13.86
C PHE A 226 -2.15 -15.56 -15.18
N PHE A 227 -3.47 -15.70 -15.10
CA PHE A 227 -4.38 -15.75 -16.24
C PHE A 227 -4.63 -14.36 -16.87
N ARG A 228 -3.95 -14.05 -17.99
CA ARG A 228 -4.05 -12.74 -18.67
C ARG A 228 -4.17 -12.90 -20.19
N LEU A 229 -5.17 -12.24 -20.79
CA LEU A 229 -5.32 -12.12 -22.25
C LEU A 229 -5.00 -10.68 -22.66
N THR A 230 -4.05 -10.50 -23.57
CA THR A 230 -3.59 -9.16 -24.00
C THR A 230 -3.37 -9.09 -25.51
N ASP A 231 -3.55 -7.91 -26.08
CA ASP A 231 -3.19 -7.56 -27.47
C ASP A 231 -1.71 -7.14 -27.62
N LYS A 232 -0.98 -7.02 -26.50
CA LYS A 232 0.42 -6.61 -26.47
C LYS A 232 1.35 -7.73 -26.92
N GLN A 233 2.50 -7.36 -27.50
CA GLN A 233 3.59 -8.30 -27.74
C GLN A 233 4.28 -8.70 -26.43
N LYS A 234 5.01 -9.83 -26.43
CA LYS A 234 5.68 -10.37 -25.22
C LYS A 234 6.52 -9.31 -24.51
N ASP A 235 7.37 -8.58 -25.24
CA ASP A 235 8.25 -7.57 -24.64
C ASP A 235 7.46 -6.39 -24.05
N GLN A 236 6.36 -6.00 -24.69
CA GLN A 236 5.45 -4.96 -24.18
C GLN A 236 4.67 -5.43 -22.96
N LEU A 237 4.21 -6.67 -22.94
CA LEU A 237 3.55 -7.29 -21.79
C LEU A 237 4.50 -7.36 -20.59
N VAL A 238 5.71 -7.89 -20.78
CA VAL A 238 6.74 -7.97 -19.73
C VAL A 238 7.10 -6.58 -19.21
N SER A 239 7.27 -5.59 -20.09
CA SER A 239 7.55 -4.21 -19.70
C SER A 239 6.39 -3.59 -18.91
N THR A 240 5.15 -3.77 -19.36
CA THR A 240 3.95 -3.30 -18.66
C THR A 240 3.88 -3.93 -17.27
N MET A 241 4.00 -5.26 -17.17
CA MET A 241 3.95 -5.97 -15.89
C MET A 241 5.08 -5.57 -14.96
N ASN A 242 6.31 -5.40 -15.46
CA ASN A 242 7.41 -4.91 -14.64
C ASN A 242 7.12 -3.50 -14.12
N SER A 243 6.51 -2.62 -14.92
CA SER A 243 6.12 -1.29 -14.48
C SER A 243 4.97 -1.30 -13.45
N GLU A 244 3.98 -2.17 -13.60
CA GLU A 244 2.87 -2.37 -12.65
C GLU A 244 3.41 -2.92 -11.31
N GLU A 245 4.30 -3.90 -11.36
CA GLU A 245 4.97 -4.50 -10.19
C GLU A 245 5.86 -3.49 -9.47
N GLU A 246 6.69 -2.75 -10.21
CA GLU A 246 7.54 -1.69 -9.65
C GLU A 246 6.69 -0.57 -9.04
N GLY A 247 5.63 -0.14 -9.73
CA GLY A 247 4.68 0.86 -9.25
C GLY A 247 3.97 0.43 -7.97
N SER A 248 3.41 -0.79 -7.95
CA SER A 248 2.78 -1.39 -6.77
C SER A 248 3.77 -1.48 -5.60
N ARG A 249 5.00 -1.89 -5.86
CA ARG A 249 6.05 -1.98 -4.86
C ARG A 249 6.42 -0.61 -4.29
N TRP A 250 6.61 0.41 -5.13
CA TRP A 250 6.87 1.77 -4.68
C TRP A 250 5.70 2.37 -3.92
N MET A 251 4.46 2.09 -4.33
CA MET A 251 3.25 2.52 -3.62
C MET A 251 3.19 1.91 -2.21
N LYS A 252 3.48 0.61 -2.05
CA LYS A 252 3.58 -0.04 -0.72
C LYS A 252 4.67 0.60 0.15
N ILE A 253 5.83 0.93 -0.42
CA ILE A 253 6.92 1.61 0.30
C ILE A 253 6.49 3.02 0.72
N ALA A 254 5.89 3.81 -0.19
CA ALA A 254 5.41 5.15 0.11
C ALA A 254 4.34 5.13 1.22
N PHE A 255 3.38 4.20 1.14
CA PHE A 255 2.35 4.02 2.16
C PHE A 255 2.96 3.60 3.51
N SER A 256 4.00 2.77 3.50
CA SER A 256 4.76 2.42 4.70
C SER A 256 5.41 3.66 5.34
N VAL A 257 6.04 4.55 4.56
CA VAL A 257 6.64 5.80 5.09
C VAL A 257 5.57 6.69 5.74
N ILE A 258 4.38 6.80 5.13
CA ILE A 258 3.27 7.57 5.67
C ILE A 258 2.82 6.99 7.02
N LEU A 259 2.60 5.68 7.09
CA LEU A 259 2.19 5.01 8.33
C LEU A 259 3.27 5.09 9.42
N TRP A 260 4.54 4.97 9.06
CA TRP A 260 5.66 5.17 9.97
C TRP A 260 5.67 6.59 10.56
N THR A 261 5.44 7.59 9.71
CA THR A 261 5.37 8.99 10.14
C THR A 261 4.21 9.21 11.10
N ILE A 262 3.03 8.62 10.82
CA ILE A 262 1.87 8.67 11.70
C ILE A 262 2.18 7.97 13.04
N ALA A 263 2.77 6.77 13.01
CA ALA A 263 3.14 6.02 14.20
C ALA A 263 4.12 6.80 15.09
N PHE A 264 5.19 7.37 14.52
CA PHE A 264 6.14 8.18 15.28
C PHE A 264 5.49 9.43 15.88
N ASN A 265 4.64 10.13 15.13
CA ASN A 265 3.92 11.30 15.66
C ASN A 265 2.97 10.93 16.80
N LEU A 266 2.31 9.78 16.74
CA LEU A 266 1.45 9.27 17.81
C LEU A 266 2.26 8.88 19.06
N ILE A 267 3.39 8.20 18.87
CA ILE A 267 4.30 7.79 19.96
C ILE A 267 4.95 9.01 20.63
N LEU A 268 5.32 10.03 19.86
CA LEU A 268 5.91 11.28 20.37
C LEU A 268 4.85 12.26 20.92
N GLY A 269 3.55 12.01 20.66
CA GLY A 269 2.44 12.86 21.11
C GLY A 269 2.49 13.21 22.61
N PRO A 270 2.66 12.23 23.52
CA PRO A 270 2.84 12.50 24.94
C PRO A 270 4.05 13.39 25.27
N ALA A 271 5.18 13.20 24.58
CA ALA A 271 6.36 14.05 24.76
C ALA A 271 6.09 15.49 24.28
N MET A 272 5.27 15.65 23.24
CA MET A 272 4.86 16.96 22.74
C MET A 272 4.01 17.77 23.74
N LEU A 273 3.30 17.10 24.66
CA LEU A 273 2.58 17.79 25.74
C LEU A 273 3.53 18.53 26.69
N LEU A 274 4.77 18.06 26.86
CA LEU A 274 5.76 18.73 27.72
C LEU A 274 6.19 20.08 27.13
N PHE A 275 6.24 20.22 25.80
CA PHE A 275 6.56 21.48 25.15
C PHE A 275 5.47 22.54 25.32
N ASN A 276 4.21 22.13 25.54
CA ASN A 276 3.10 23.04 25.81
C ASN A 276 3.13 23.66 27.22
N ILE A 277 4.05 23.23 28.10
CA ILE A 277 4.27 23.84 29.42
C ILE A 277 4.96 25.20 29.28
N PHE A 278 5.70 25.44 28.19
CA PHE A 278 6.36 26.71 27.95
C PHE A 278 5.38 27.76 27.37
N PRO A 279 5.29 28.97 27.95
CA PRO A 279 4.25 29.95 27.62
C PRO A 279 4.39 30.65 26.25
N VAL A 280 5.24 30.16 25.33
CA VAL A 280 5.53 30.81 24.05
C VAL A 280 4.69 30.20 22.92
N LYS A 281 3.48 30.74 22.70
CA LYS A 281 2.50 30.22 21.72
C LYS A 281 3.04 30.09 20.28
N GLN A 282 3.98 30.95 19.87
CA GLN A 282 4.56 30.92 18.52
C GLN A 282 5.60 29.79 18.34
N VAL A 283 6.20 29.30 19.43
CA VAL A 283 7.23 28.24 19.37
C VAL A 283 6.59 26.87 19.17
N GLY A 284 5.36 26.64 19.65
CA GLY A 284 4.68 25.35 19.55
C GLY A 284 4.43 24.88 18.11
N GLY A 285 4.04 25.79 17.20
CA GLY A 285 3.82 25.47 15.80
C GLY A 285 5.11 25.08 15.07
N CYS A 286 6.18 25.86 15.28
CA CYS A 286 7.49 25.57 14.68
C CYS A 286 8.10 24.27 15.25
N ALA A 287 8.01 24.07 16.56
CA ALA A 287 8.49 22.84 17.21
C ALA A 287 7.75 21.60 16.70
N ARG A 288 6.43 21.67 16.51
CA ARG A 288 5.64 20.58 15.92
C ARG A 288 6.02 20.30 14.48
N GLY A 289 6.28 21.33 13.68
CA GLY A 289 6.81 21.18 12.33
C GLY A 289 8.17 20.44 12.32
N ILE A 290 9.10 20.86 13.18
CA ILE A 290 10.42 20.22 13.32
C ILE A 290 10.28 18.76 13.75
N VAL A 291 9.45 18.47 14.74
CA VAL A 291 9.24 17.09 15.23
C VAL A 291 8.61 16.22 14.15
N THR A 292 7.64 16.74 13.40
CA THR A 292 7.03 16.02 12.26
C THR A 292 8.05 15.73 11.17
N LEU A 293 8.94 16.70 10.87
CA LEU A 293 10.01 16.53 9.91
C LEU A 293 11.03 15.47 10.38
N LEU A 294 11.43 15.51 11.65
CA LEU A 294 12.33 14.50 12.23
C LEU A 294 11.68 13.11 12.22
N ALA A 295 10.38 13.02 12.53
CA ALA A 295 9.61 11.78 12.46
C ALA A 295 9.54 11.25 11.02
N PHE A 296 9.38 12.12 10.01
CA PHE A 296 9.41 11.74 8.60
C PHE A 296 10.80 11.23 8.17
N ILE A 297 11.88 11.90 8.60
CA ILE A 297 13.25 11.43 8.33
C ILE A 297 13.47 10.07 8.98
N ALA A 298 13.06 9.89 10.24
CA ALA A 298 13.13 8.61 10.94
C ALA A 298 12.29 7.53 10.24
N ALA A 299 11.11 7.88 9.71
CA ALA A 299 10.26 6.98 8.91
C ALA A 299 10.96 6.52 7.63
N CYS A 300 11.59 7.42 6.89
CA CYS A 300 12.37 7.10 5.70
C CYS A 300 13.54 6.16 6.03
N VAL A 301 14.31 6.48 7.08
CA VAL A 301 15.44 5.65 7.53
C VAL A 301 14.97 4.26 7.97
N THR A 302 13.90 4.20 8.77
CA THR A 302 13.34 2.93 9.28
C THR A 302 12.78 2.08 8.14
N THR A 303 12.07 2.69 7.18
CA THR A 303 11.56 2.00 5.99
C THR A 303 12.71 1.46 5.14
N PHE A 304 13.77 2.27 4.94
CA PHE A 304 14.96 1.86 4.20
C PHE A 304 15.66 0.68 4.87
N ILE A 305 15.92 0.76 6.18
CA ILE A 305 16.51 -0.32 6.97
C ILE A 305 15.63 -1.57 6.87
N THR A 306 14.33 -1.45 7.08
CA THR A 306 13.38 -2.58 7.01
C THR A 306 13.41 -3.25 5.63
N TYR A 307 13.41 -2.45 4.57
CA TYR A 307 13.49 -2.93 3.20
C TYR A 307 14.82 -3.65 2.92
N VAL A 308 15.96 -3.10 3.38
CA VAL A 308 17.29 -3.74 3.26
C VAL A 308 17.34 -5.04 4.08
N LEU A 309 16.91 -5.03 5.33
CA LEU A 309 16.87 -6.21 6.19
C LEU A 309 15.98 -7.30 5.58
N THR A 310 14.86 -6.94 4.95
CA THR A 310 14.00 -7.91 4.28
C THR A 310 14.66 -8.50 3.03
N LYS A 311 15.29 -7.67 2.20
CA LYS A 311 15.95 -8.12 0.97
C LYS A 311 17.20 -8.96 1.26
N PHE A 312 17.92 -8.63 2.32
CA PHE A 312 19.18 -9.26 2.71
C PHE A 312 19.08 -10.01 4.04
N TRP A 313 17.90 -10.55 4.37
CA TRP A 313 17.66 -11.24 5.65
C TRP A 313 18.63 -12.41 5.87
N TRP A 314 19.06 -13.05 4.79
CA TRP A 314 20.07 -14.11 4.80
C TRP A 314 21.44 -13.64 5.34
N VAL A 315 21.80 -12.36 5.15
CA VAL A 315 23.04 -11.77 5.70
C VAL A 315 22.97 -11.75 7.23
N ILE A 316 21.81 -11.44 7.81
CA ILE A 316 21.60 -11.45 9.26
C ILE A 316 21.76 -12.88 9.80
N VAL A 317 21.19 -13.86 9.11
CA VAL A 317 21.35 -15.28 9.47
C VAL A 317 22.83 -15.69 9.42
N LEU A 318 23.57 -15.32 8.37
CA LEU A 318 25.00 -15.60 8.29
C LEU A 318 25.78 -14.94 9.42
N LEU A 319 25.44 -13.71 9.81
CA LEU A 319 26.08 -13.01 10.92
C LEU A 319 25.82 -13.71 12.26
N ILE A 320 24.58 -14.15 12.52
CA ILE A 320 24.21 -14.90 13.73
C ILE A 320 24.95 -16.24 13.79
N VAL A 321 24.97 -16.99 12.67
CA VAL A 321 25.70 -18.26 12.59
C VAL A 321 27.20 -18.04 12.79
N GLY A 322 27.79 -17.03 12.16
CA GLY A 322 29.20 -16.68 12.34
C GLY A 322 29.53 -16.31 13.78
N LEU A 323 28.67 -15.55 14.46
CA LEU A 323 28.83 -15.18 15.86
C LEU A 323 28.69 -16.39 16.80
N ALA A 324 27.76 -17.31 16.50
CA ALA A 324 27.62 -18.56 17.23
C ALA A 324 28.86 -19.46 17.08
N VAL A 325 29.36 -19.63 15.85
CA VAL A 325 30.60 -20.38 15.58
C VAL A 325 31.79 -19.74 16.30
N PHE A 326 31.91 -18.41 16.25
CA PHE A 326 32.96 -17.69 16.97
C PHE A 326 32.90 -17.92 18.49
N MET A 327 31.69 -17.86 19.08
CA MET A 327 31.50 -18.12 20.51
C MET A 327 31.85 -19.57 20.89
N ILE A 328 31.50 -20.54 20.04
CA ILE A 328 31.84 -21.96 20.23
C ILE A 328 33.36 -22.16 20.15
N VAL A 329 34.03 -21.60 19.13
CA VAL A 329 35.50 -21.69 18.99
C VAL A 329 36.21 -21.03 20.17
N LYS A 330 35.73 -19.86 20.61
CA LYS A 330 36.29 -19.17 21.79
C LYS A 330 36.10 -19.97 23.07
N ALA A 331 34.97 -20.66 23.25
CA ALA A 331 34.73 -21.53 24.39
C ALA A 331 35.55 -22.83 24.36
N MET A 332 35.86 -23.34 23.17
CA MET A 332 36.73 -24.51 22.98
C MET A 332 38.22 -24.17 23.03
N SER A 333 38.61 -22.91 22.84
CA SER A 333 40.00 -22.50 23.01
C SER A 333 40.39 -22.77 24.46
N PRO A 334 41.21 -23.79 24.76
CA PRO A 334 41.63 -24.06 26.12
C PRO A 334 42.27 -22.78 26.64
N GLY A 335 41.76 -22.26 27.76
CA GLY A 335 42.34 -21.09 28.41
C GLY A 335 43.83 -21.33 28.47
N LYS A 336 44.62 -20.46 27.84
CA LYS A 336 46.07 -20.47 28.01
C LYS A 336 46.26 -20.45 29.52
N ALA A 337 46.64 -21.58 30.09
CA ALA A 337 47.01 -21.68 31.49
C ALA A 337 47.97 -20.52 31.71
N GLU A 338 47.60 -19.59 32.59
CA GLU A 338 48.50 -18.52 32.98
C GLU A 338 49.82 -19.18 33.35
N PRO A 339 50.95 -18.77 32.74
CA PRO A 339 52.23 -19.33 33.11
C PRO A 339 52.39 -19.05 34.60
N ASP A 340 52.44 -20.13 35.38
CA ASP A 340 52.74 -20.13 36.80
C ASP A 340 54.02 -19.29 36.99
N MET A 341 53.88 -18.02 37.39
CA MET A 341 54.98 -17.22 37.90
C MET A 341 55.28 -17.74 39.31
N ASN A 342 55.80 -18.96 39.40
CA ASN A 342 56.61 -19.34 40.55
C ASN A 342 57.86 -18.47 40.48
N LEU A 343 57.86 -17.42 41.31
CA LEU A 343 59.08 -16.78 41.76
C LEU A 343 59.91 -17.86 42.45
N ASP A 344 60.96 -18.31 41.78
CA ASP A 344 62.05 -19.01 42.46
C ASP A 344 62.64 -18.06 43.51
N ASP A 345 62.53 -18.48 44.77
CA ASP A 345 63.28 -17.97 45.91
C ASP A 345 64.78 -18.14 45.64
N ASP A 346 65.50 -17.04 45.42
CA ASP A 346 66.96 -17.02 45.53
C ASP A 346 67.34 -16.90 47.03
N PRO A 347 68.07 -17.86 47.63
CA PRO A 347 68.64 -17.69 48.96
C PRO A 347 69.91 -16.83 48.90
N ASP A 348 69.92 -15.77 49.71
CA ASP A 348 71.05 -14.87 49.94
C ASP A 348 72.34 -15.64 50.33
N PRO A 349 73.48 -15.42 49.65
CA PRO A 349 74.76 -15.93 50.10
C PRO A 349 75.34 -15.03 51.20
N ASP A 350 75.28 -15.54 52.41
CA ASP A 350 75.91 -15.10 53.66
C ASP A 350 77.40 -14.71 53.47
N PRO A 351 77.79 -13.41 53.64
CA PRO A 351 79.18 -13.03 53.69
C PRO A 351 79.59 -12.55 55.10
N GLU A 352 80.78 -12.99 55.49
CA GLU A 352 81.63 -12.44 56.57
C GLU A 352 81.65 -13.17 57.92
N ARG A 353 82.39 -14.30 57.92
CA ARG A 353 83.33 -14.60 59.00
C ARG A 353 84.64 -13.81 58.78
N PRO A 354 85.04 -12.90 59.69
CA PRO A 354 86.43 -12.49 59.81
C PRO A 354 87.21 -13.47 60.69
N ALA A 355 88.39 -13.84 60.23
CA ALA A 355 89.36 -14.64 60.96
C ALA A 355 90.24 -13.76 61.86
N ALA A 356 90.43 -14.26 63.09
CA ALA A 356 91.63 -14.25 63.92
C ALA A 356 92.23 -12.92 64.44
N GLY A 357 92.57 -12.94 65.74
CA GLY A 357 93.42 -11.97 66.42
C GLY A 357 93.21 -11.97 67.92
#